data_AF-M0CII8-F1
#
_entry.id   AF-M0CII8-F1
#
_cell.length_a   1.000
_cell.length_b   1.000
_cell.length_c   1.000
_cell.angle_alpha   90.00
_cell.angle_beta   90.00
_cell.angle_gamma   90.00
#
_symmetry.space_group_name_H-M   'P 1'
#
loop_
_entity.id
_entity.type
_entity.pdbx_description
1 polymer ?
#
loop_
_entity_poly.entity_id
_entity_poly.type
_entity_poly.pdbx_seq_one_letter_code
_entity_poly.pdbx_strand_id
1 'polypeptide(L)' 'MRRFLESDTGFYYAVGLFTVLVFLGGLVVLAVVSPGDIGAIELGGLVVGFFLFILIFFVSVTVHRLEDRDER' A
#
# COMPACT_ATOMS: atom_id res chain seq x y z
N MET A 1 12.68 7.33 -15.78
CA MET A 1 11.28 7.38 -15.29
C MET A 1 10.27 6.81 -16.29
N ARG A 2 10.29 7.15 -17.59
CA ARG A 2 9.30 6.61 -18.56
C ARG A 2 9.27 5.07 -18.68
N ARG A 3 10.42 4.40 -18.75
CA ARG A 3 10.51 2.92 -18.83
C ARG A 3 9.93 2.15 -17.63
N PHE A 4 9.84 2.78 -16.46
CA PHE A 4 9.23 2.17 -15.26
C PHE A 4 7.71 2.32 -15.24
N LEU A 5 7.18 3.33 -15.94
CA LEU A 5 5.74 3.57 -16.11
C LEU A 5 5.17 2.82 -17.33
N GLU A 6 6.02 2.38 -18.26
CA GLU A 6 5.65 1.50 -19.39
C GLU A 6 5.65 0.01 -19.02
N SER A 7 6.17 -0.35 -17.85
CA SER A 7 6.04 -1.70 -17.29
C SER A 7 4.86 -1.73 -16.34
N ASP A 8 3.83 -2.50 -16.65
CA ASP A 8 2.63 -2.65 -15.81
C ASP A 8 3.01 -2.98 -14.36
N THR A 9 3.99 -3.87 -14.18
CA THR A 9 4.55 -4.20 -12.85
C THR A 9 5.15 -2.99 -12.12
N GLY A 10 5.94 -2.16 -12.82
CA GLY A 10 6.58 -0.98 -12.23
C GLY A 10 5.58 0.09 -11.79
N PHE A 11 4.50 0.26 -12.55
CA PHE A 11 3.38 1.11 -12.21
C PHE A 11 2.66 0.62 -10.95
N TYR A 12 2.38 -0.68 -10.83
CA TYR A 12 1.76 -1.24 -9.62
C TYR A 12 2.60 -1.03 -8.36
N TYR A 13 3.92 -1.21 -8.44
CA TYR A 13 4.80 -0.91 -7.29
C TYR A 13 4.76 0.57 -6.90
N ALA A 14 4.71 1.48 -7.87
CA ALA A 14 4.60 2.91 -7.59
C ALA A 14 3.28 3.28 -6.92
N VAL A 15 2.16 2.69 -7.36
CA VAL A 15 0.84 2.87 -6.74
C VAL A 15 0.83 2.30 -5.31
N GLY A 16 1.44 1.13 -5.11
CA GLY A 16 1.59 0.54 -3.77
C GLY A 16 2.36 1.46 -2.82
N LEU A 17 3.51 1.98 -3.26
CA LEU A 17 4.31 2.94 -2.49
C LEU A 17 3.52 4.21 -2.19
N PHE A 18 2.85 4.78 -3.20
CA PHE A 18 2.03 5.97 -3.03
C PHE A 18 0.93 5.75 -1.99
N THR A 19 0.26 4.60 -2.03
CA THR A 19 -0.80 4.24 -1.10
C THR A 19 -0.28 4.14 0.35
N VAL A 20 0.89 3.54 0.54
CA VAL A 20 1.58 3.51 1.84
C VAL A 20 1.89 4.92 2.35
N LEU A 21 2.41 5.80 1.48
CA LEU A 21 2.73 7.18 1.85
C LEU A 21 1.47 7.96 2.24
N VAL A 22 0.36 7.79 1.53
CA VAL A 22 -0.92 8.42 1.87
C VAL A 22 -1.42 7.93 3.22
N PHE A 23 -1.33 6.63 3.49
CA PHE A 23 -1.74 6.07 4.78
C PHE A 23 -0.89 6.61 5.94
N LEU A 24 0.44 6.62 5.79
CA LEU A 24 1.35 7.18 6.79
C LEU A 24 1.11 8.68 6.99
N GLY A 25 0.87 9.42 5.91
CA GLY A 25 0.49 10.84 5.97
C GLY A 25 -0.81 11.04 6.75
N GLY A 26 -1.81 10.19 6.53
CA GLY A 26 -3.06 10.18 7.29
C GLY A 26 -2.84 9.94 8.78
N LEU A 27 -1.98 8.97 9.14
CA LEU A 27 -1.61 8.72 10.54
C LEU A 27 -0.89 9.91 11.19
N VAL A 28 0.00 10.57 10.45
CA VAL A 28 0.67 11.79 10.93
C VAL A 28 -0.33 12.91 11.16
N VAL A 29 -1.23 13.18 10.20
CA VAL A 29 -2.28 14.19 10.35
C VAL A 29 -3.17 13.87 11.56
N LEU A 30 -3.57 12.61 11.70
CA LEU A 30 -4.40 12.17 12.81
C LEU A 30 -3.73 12.36 14.17
N ALA A 31 -2.45 12.01 14.27
CA ALA A 31 -1.66 12.18 15.48
C ALA A 31 -1.48 13.65 15.87
N VAL A 32 -1.44 14.56 14.90
CA VAL A 32 -1.29 16.01 15.13
C VAL A 32 -2.62 16.68 15.47
N VAL A 33 -3.71 16.31 14.78
CA VAL A 33 -5.01 16.98 14.91
C VAL A 33 -5.82 16.47 16.11
N SER A 34 -5.74 15.17 16.40
CA SER A 34 -6.55 14.51 17.44
C SER A 34 -5.70 13.61 18.35
N PRO A 35 -4.71 14.18 19.08
CA PRO A 35 -3.86 13.40 19.96
C PRO A 35 -4.67 12.83 21.14
N GLY A 36 -4.81 11.50 21.18
CA GLY A 36 -5.44 10.78 22.29
C GLY A 36 -6.93 10.48 22.14
N ASP A 37 -7.56 10.83 21.01
CA ASP A 37 -8.99 10.61 20.77
C ASP A 37 -9.31 9.20 20.25
N ILE A 38 -8.30 8.49 19.72
CA ILE A 38 -8.44 7.13 19.18
C ILE A 38 -7.85 6.11 20.15
N GLY A 39 -8.65 5.11 20.51
CA GLY A 39 -8.22 4.00 21.34
C GLY A 39 -7.19 3.12 20.66
N ALA A 40 -6.33 2.48 21.46
CA ALA A 40 -5.27 1.60 20.95
C ALA A 40 -5.80 0.42 20.11
N ILE A 41 -6.99 -0.08 20.43
CA ILE A 41 -7.64 -1.17 19.69
C ILE A 41 -8.09 -0.70 18.30
N GLU A 42 -8.69 0.49 18.21
CA GLU A 42 -9.16 1.05 16.94
C GLU A 42 -7.98 1.39 16.03
N LEU A 43 -6.95 2.03 16.58
CA LEU A 43 -5.71 2.32 15.85
C LEU A 43 -5.00 1.04 15.42
N GLY A 44 -4.92 0.05 16.30
CA GLY A 44 -4.34 -1.25 16.00
C GLY A 44 -5.09 -1.95 14.85
N GLY A 45 -6.43 -1.96 14.90
CA GLY A 45 -7.28 -2.50 13.84
C GLY A 45 -7.08 -1.79 12.50
N LEU A 46 -6.99 -0.46 12.51
CA LEU A 46 -6.73 0.34 11.30
C LEU A 46 -5.38 -0.02 10.67
N VAL A 47 -4.32 -0.08 11.48
CA VAL A 47 -2.97 -0.42 11.00
C VAL A 47 -2.92 -1.85 10.48
N VAL A 48 -3.44 -2.82 11.23
CA VAL A 48 -3.46 -4.23 10.80
C VAL A 48 -4.28 -4.41 9.53
N GLY A 49 -5.45 -3.78 9.44
CA GLY A 49 -6.30 -3.82 8.25
C GLY A 49 -5.59 -3.25 7.02
N PHE A 50 -4.89 -2.14 7.17
CA PHE A 50 -4.08 -1.56 6.10
C PHE A 50 -2.93 -2.49 5.68
N PHE A 51 -2.23 -3.11 6.64
CA PHE A 51 -1.17 -4.07 6.35
C PHE A 51 -1.70 -5.30 5.59
N LEU A 52 -2.86 -5.83 5.97
CA LEU A 52 -3.49 -6.95 5.25
C LEU A 52 -3.88 -6.53 3.83
N PHE A 53 -4.45 -5.35 3.67
CA PHE A 53 -4.81 -4.80 2.36
C PHE A 53 -3.57 -4.66 1.45
N ILE A 54 -2.51 -4.02 1.92
CA ILE A 54 -1.32 -3.78 1.10
C ILE A 54 -0.56 -5.08 0.81
N LEU A 55 -0.59 -6.05 1.73
CA LEU A 55 -0.05 -7.39 1.52
C LEU A 55 -0.76 -8.07 0.36
N ILE A 56 -2.09 -8.11 0.37
CA ILE A 56 -2.88 -8.73 -0.69
C ILE A 56 -2.60 -8.04 -2.02
N PHE A 57 -2.55 -6.70 -2.04
CA PHE A 57 -2.17 -5.94 -3.22
C PHE A 57 -0.83 -6.40 -3.81
N PHE A 58 0.23 -6.50 -3.00
CA PHE A 58 1.53 -6.95 -3.48
C PHE A 58 1.54 -8.42 -3.92
N VAL A 59 0.78 -9.28 -3.26
CA VAL A 59 0.60 -10.68 -3.69
C VAL A 59 -0.04 -10.71 -5.08
N SER A 60 -1.12 -9.97 -5.31
CA SER A 60 -1.77 -9.89 -6.62
C SER A 60 -0.83 -9.40 -7.72
N VAL A 61 -0.05 -8.35 -7.46
CA VAL A 61 0.95 -7.84 -8.40
C VAL A 61 2.04 -8.87 -8.69
N THR A 62 2.44 -9.63 -7.65
CA THR A 62 3.45 -10.68 -7.80
C THR A 62 2.93 -11.83 -8.65
N VAL A 63 1.69 -12.27 -8.43
CA VAL A 63 1.03 -13.30 -9.25
C VAL A 63 0.92 -12.84 -10.70
N HIS A 64 0.41 -11.63 -10.94
CA HIS A 64 0.31 -11.07 -12.29
C HIS A 64 1.66 -11.02 -13.02
N ARG A 65 2.73 -10.65 -12.31
CA ARG A 65 4.09 -10.66 -12.87
C ARG A 65 4.60 -12.06 -13.20
N LEU A 66 4.20 -13.08 -12.42
CA LEU A 66 4.58 -14.47 -12.66
C LEU A 66 3.84 -15.02 -13.88
N GLU A 67 2.54 -14.73 -14.01
CA GLU A 67 1.73 -15.09 -15.18
C GLU A 67 2.33 -14.49 -16.47
N ASP A 68 2.64 -13.18 -16.46
CA ASP A 68 3.28 -12.48 -17.60
C ASP A 68 4.64 -13.09 -18.01
N ARG A 69 5.32 -13.79 -17.11
CA ARG A 69 6.61 -14.44 -17.37
C ARG A 69 6.45 -15.84 -17.97
N ASP A 70 5.40 -16.56 -17.60
CA ASP A 70 5.15 -17.93 -18.09
C ASP A 70 4.53 -17.93 -19.49
N GLU A 71 3.87 -16.84 -19.90
CA GLU A 71 3.29 -16.68 -21.25
C GLU A 71 4.30 -16.22 -22.33
N ARG A 72 5.56 -15.94 -21.98
CA ARG A 72 6.62 -15.47 -22.90
C ARG A 72 7.73 -16.49 -23.09
#